data_AF-A0A7J7P0L7-F1
#
_entry.id   AF-A0A7J7P0L7-F1
#
_cell.length_a   1.000
_cell.length_b   1.000
_cell.length_c   1.000
_cell.angle_alpha   90.00
_cell.angle_beta   90.00
_cell.angle_gamma   90.00
#
_symmetry.space_group_name_H-M   'P 1'
#
loop_
_entity.id
_entity.type
_entity.pdbx_description
1 polymer ?
#
loop_
_entity_poly.entity_id
_entity_poly.type
_entity_poly.pdbx_seq_one_letter_code
_entity_poly.pdbx_strand_id
1 'polypeptide(L)' 'MAVSRVLMFLIALMFGVAQAQTMAPAPSPSSDGTSIDQGVAYVLMLVALVLTYLIHPLDASSSYTFF' A
#
# COMPACT_ATOMS: atom_id res chain seq x y z
N MET A 1 61.75 -17.60 11.59
CA MET A 1 61.02 -16.71 10.66
C MET A 1 59.71 -17.31 10.13
N ALA A 2 59.68 -18.57 9.66
CA ALA A 2 58.46 -19.16 9.07
C ALA A 2 57.29 -19.36 10.07
N VAL A 3 57.56 -19.88 11.27
CA VAL A 3 56.54 -20.16 12.30
C VAL A 3 55.76 -18.90 12.71
N SER A 4 56.47 -17.78 12.89
CA SER A 4 55.85 -16.49 13.22
C SER A 4 54.88 -15.99 12.14
N ARG A 5 55.18 -16.25 10.86
CA ARG A 5 54.32 -15.81 9.74
C ARG A 5 53.07 -16.66 9.64
N VAL A 6 53.18 -17.96 9.90
CA VAL A 6 52.03 -18.87 9.99
C VAL A 6 51.11 -18.46 11.14
N LEU A 7 51.67 -18.16 12.32
CA LEU A 7 50.89 -17.73 13.47
C LEU A 7 50.12 -16.42 13.21
N MET A 8 50.77 -15.42 12.60
CA MET A 8 50.11 -14.16 12.24
C MET A 8 49.00 -14.36 11.21
N PHE A 9 49.20 -15.27 10.24
CA PHE A 9 48.17 -15.60 9.25
C PHE A 9 46.95 -16.26 9.89
N LEU A 10 47.15 -17.21 10.81
CA LEU A 10 46.06 -17.86 11.54
C LEU A 10 45.28 -16.88 12.41
N ILE A 11 45.97 -15.96 13.08
CA ILE A 11 45.34 -14.89 13.87
C ILE A 11 44.51 -13.97 12.94
N ALA A 12 45.08 -13.53 11.81
CA ALA A 12 44.37 -12.69 10.85
C ALA A 12 43.12 -13.38 10.26
N LEU A 13 43.18 -14.70 10.03
CA LEU A 13 42.04 -15.49 9.57
C LEU A 13 40.92 -15.56 10.63
N MET A 14 41.26 -15.65 11.91
CA MET A 14 40.28 -15.66 13.00
C MET A 14 39.58 -14.31 13.18
N PHE A 15 40.29 -13.19 12.98
CA PHE A 15 39.73 -11.84 13.14
C PHE A 15 39.12 -11.25 11.85
N GLY A 16 39.49 -11.76 10.68
CA GLY A 16 39.07 -11.22 9.38
C GLY A 16 37.62 -11.50 8.97
N VAL A 17 36.89 -12.34 9.72
CA VAL A 17 35.53 -12.79 9.35
C VAL A 17 34.41 -12.00 10.04
N ALA A 18 34.73 -11.05 10.92
CA ALA A 18 33.74 -10.24 11.63
C ALA A 18 33.31 -9.03 10.80
N GLN A 19 32.66 -9.25 9.65
CA GLN A 19 31.88 -8.21 8.98
C GLN A 19 30.53 -8.09 9.68
N ALA A 20 30.37 -7.07 10.52
CA ALA A 20 29.08 -6.72 11.10
C ALA A 20 28.10 -6.40 9.96
N GLN A 21 27.17 -7.31 9.67
CA GLN A 21 26.10 -7.07 8.71
C GLN A 21 25.17 -6.02 9.29
N THR A 22 25.19 -4.80 8.74
CA THR A 22 24.20 -3.79 9.11
C THR A 22 22.86 -4.21 8.52
N MET A 23 21.79 -4.26 9.33
CA MET A 23 20.46 -4.50 8.80
C MET A 23 20.07 -3.35 7.88
N ALA A 24 19.61 -3.67 6.67
CA ALA A 24 19.02 -2.66 5.80
C ALA A 24 17.77 -2.07 6.48
N PRO A 25 17.49 -0.77 6.32
CA PRO A 25 16.26 -0.17 6.81
C PRO A 25 15.04 -0.94 6.30
N ALA A 26 14.05 -1.16 7.17
CA ALA A 26 12.79 -1.78 6.75
C ALA A 26 12.13 -0.93 5.64
N PRO A 27 11.45 -1.57 4.66
CA PRO A 27 10.69 -0.85 3.65
C PRO A 27 9.64 0.06 4.30
N SER A 28 9.36 1.22 3.69
CA SER A 28 8.27 2.07 4.16
C SER A 28 6.92 1.37 3.98
N PRO A 29 5.96 1.55 4.90
CA PRO A 29 4.59 1.08 4.68
C PRO A 29 4.01 1.74 3.42
N SER A 30 3.43 0.95 2.51
CA SER A 30 2.61 1.48 1.40
C SER A 30 1.13 1.38 1.77
N SER A 31 0.38 2.43 1.46
CA SER A 31 -1.07 2.45 1.49
C SER A 31 -1.53 2.98 0.15
N ASP A 32 -2.07 2.11 -0.70
CA ASP A 32 -2.32 2.43 -2.10
C ASP A 32 -3.61 3.25 -2.32
N GLY A 33 -4.37 3.58 -1.26
CA GLY A 33 -5.56 4.47 -1.27
C GLY A 33 -6.77 4.04 -2.11
N THR A 34 -6.55 3.17 -3.09
CA THR A 34 -7.45 2.86 -4.20
C THR A 34 -8.74 2.18 -3.75
N SER A 35 -8.70 1.40 -2.68
CA SER A 35 -9.88 0.74 -2.13
C SER A 35 -10.86 1.73 -1.50
N ILE A 36 -10.36 2.83 -0.91
CA ILE A 36 -11.17 3.92 -0.39
C ILE A 36 -11.79 4.69 -1.58
N ASP A 37 -10.97 5.04 -2.57
CA ASP A 37 -11.43 5.76 -3.76
C ASP A 37 -12.50 4.97 -4.52
N GLN A 38 -12.28 3.67 -4.73
CA GLN A 38 -13.22 2.76 -5.38
C GLN A 38 -14.51 2.58 -4.55
N GLY A 39 -14.39 2.51 -3.22
CA GLY A 39 -15.53 2.46 -2.32
C GLY A 39 -16.41 3.71 -2.45
N VAL A 40 -15.80 4.90 -2.40
CA VAL A 40 -16.50 6.17 -2.62
C VAL A 40 -17.14 6.21 -4.00
N ALA A 41 -16.43 5.75 -5.05
CA ALA A 41 -16.98 5.68 -6.40
C ALA A 41 -18.24 4.80 -6.48
N TYR A 42 -18.24 3.62 -5.85
CA TYR A 42 -19.42 2.74 -5.80
C TYR A 42 -20.57 3.36 -5.01
N VAL A 43 -20.29 4.02 -3.89
CA VAL A 43 -21.32 4.72 -3.10
C VAL A 43 -21.95 5.83 -3.92
N LEU A 44 -21.15 6.67 -4.59
CA LEU A 44 -21.65 7.74 -5.45
C LEU A 44 -22.46 7.18 -6.64
N MET A 45 -22.03 6.06 -7.22
CA MET A 45 -22.78 5.36 -8.27
C MET A 45 -24.14 4.89 -7.77
N LEU A 46 -24.23 4.30 -6.56
CA LEU A 46 -25.52 3.90 -5.98
C LEU A 46 -26.40 5.10 -5.63
N VAL A 47 -25.83 6.17 -5.09
CA VAL A 47 -26.57 7.42 -4.82
C VAL A 47 -27.17 7.96 -6.12
N ALA A 48 -26.39 8.03 -7.20
CA ALA A 48 -26.88 8.46 -8.51
C ALA A 48 -28.01 7.55 -9.04
N LEU A 49 -27.86 6.24 -8.89
CA LEU A 49 -28.88 5.28 -9.29
C LEU A 49 -30.19 5.47 -8.50
N VAL A 50 -30.10 5.67 -7.19
CA VAL A 50 -31.26 5.94 -6.34
C VAL A 50 -31.91 7.27 -6.70
N LEU A 51 -31.12 8.35 -6.85
CA LEU A 51 -31.65 9.67 -7.21
C LEU A 51 -32.38 9.63 -8.56
N THR A 52 -31.82 8.99 -9.57
CA THR A 52 -32.46 8.86 -10.89
C THR A 52 -33.74 8.03 -10.83
N TYR A 53 -33.76 6.94 -10.04
CA TYR A 53 -34.95 6.13 -9.84
C TYR A 53 -36.05 6.89 -9.08
N LEU A 54 -35.69 7.75 -8.12
CA LEU A 54 -36.65 8.54 -7.35
C LEU A 54 -37.20 9.73 -8.15
N ILE A 55 -36.36 10.41 -8.94
CA ILE A 55 -36.77 11.58 -9.71
C ILE A 55 -37.72 11.19 -10.86
N HIS A 56 -37.54 10.02 -11.48
CA HIS A 56 -38.43 9.53 -12.56
C HIS A 56 -39.93 9.54 -12.23
N PRO A 57 -40.41 8.88 -11.14
CA PRO A 57 -41.81 8.90 -10.76
C PRO A 57 -42.25 10.25 -10.17
N LEU A 58 -41.35 11.00 -9.54
CA LEU A 58 -41.65 12.34 -9.01
C LEU A 58 -41.97 13.31 -10.16
N ASP A 59 -41.14 13.38 -11.20
CA ASP A 59 -41.37 14.21 -12.39
C ASP A 59 -42.63 13.79 -13.17
N ALA A 60 -42.90 12.48 -13.24
CA ALA A 60 -44.12 11.97 -13.85
C ALA A 60 -45.37 12.37 -13.05
N SER A 61 -45.32 12.29 -11.72
CA SER A 61 -46.43 12.65 -10.83
C SER A 61 -46.73 14.16 -10.83
N SER A 62 -45.70 15.01 -10.90
CA SER A 62 -45.89 16.45 -11.05
C SER A 62 -46.56 16.80 -12.36
N SER A 63 -46.21 16.11 -13.45
CA SER A 63 -46.83 16.31 -14.76
C SER A 63 -48.31 15.95 -14.76
N TYR A 64 -48.71 14.84 -14.13
CA TYR A 64 -50.12 14.45 -13.98
C TYR A 64 -50.96 15.39 -13.11
N THR A 65 -50.34 16.11 -12.18
CA THR A 65 -51.05 17.05 -11.28
C THR A 65 -51.32 18.40 -11.95
N PHE A 66 -50.58 18.74 -13.02
CA PHE A 66 -50.69 20.00 -13.76
C PHE A 66 -51.67 19.96 -14.96
N PHE A 67 -52.21 18.79 -15.31
CA PHE A 67 -53.25 18.60 -16.34
C PHE A 67 -54.57 18.17 -15.71
#